data_AF-A0A7M2ACP3-F1
#
_entry.id   AF-A0A7M2ACP3-F1
#
_cell.length_a   1.000
_cell.length_b   1.000
_cell.length_c   1.000
_cell.angle_alpha   90.00
_cell.angle_beta   90.00
_cell.angle_gamma   90.00
#
_symmetry.space_group_name_H-M   'P 1'
#
loop_
_entity.id
_entity.type
_entity.pdbx_description
1 polymer ?
#
loop_
_entity_poly.entity_id
_entity_poly.type
_entity_poly.pdbx_seq_one_letter_code
_entity_poly.pdbx_strand_id
1 'polypeptide(L)'
;MNKTIRCFFQNGYFLLLTFATGLFYFSFYLVTLTLGIGLSFTVAGIPLLIQVLRTTLTFVQYERIQTKIYTDITTQPYERRIRIDQSLWAQAREELMNTRNWVAICWLMLKLGIGILCLLCAALLCVIPLLLMLTPLFFPIFDIHLFGMQIDTFMKSLFIMAIGVVFAFISSWLLKVLVRLIGGYTRQMTKRLNR
;
A
#
# COMPACT_ATOMS: atom_id res chain seq x y z
N MET A 1 0.71 -2.12 -29.27
CA MET A 1 1.59 -1.33 -28.38
C MET A 1 0.87 -0.66 -27.18
N ASN A 2 -0.41 -0.29 -27.29
CA ASN A 2 -1.14 0.42 -26.20
C ASN A 2 -1.42 -0.36 -24.90
N LYS A 3 -1.53 -1.69 -24.93
CA LYS A 3 -1.89 -2.48 -23.73
C LYS A 3 -0.81 -2.47 -22.66
N THR A 4 0.47 -2.53 -23.04
CA THR A 4 1.60 -2.60 -22.10
C THR A 4 1.78 -1.28 -21.33
N ILE A 5 1.70 -0.15 -22.05
CA ILE A 5 1.83 1.19 -21.47
C ILE A 5 0.66 1.46 -20.52
N ARG A 6 -0.58 1.14 -20.91
CA ARG A 6 -1.76 1.30 -20.04
C ARG A 6 -1.64 0.47 -18.76
N CYS A 7 -1.18 -0.78 -18.85
CA CYS A 7 -0.98 -1.64 -17.69
C CYS A 7 0.08 -1.07 -16.73
N PHE A 8 1.16 -0.49 -17.26
CA PHE A 8 2.19 0.15 -16.45
C PHE A 8 1.64 1.34 -15.65
N PHE A 9 0.93 2.26 -16.30
CA PHE A 9 0.30 3.40 -15.62
C PHE A 9 -0.75 2.96 -14.59
N GLN A 10 -1.56 1.95 -14.91
CA GLN A 10 -2.55 1.40 -13.97
C GLN A 10 -1.89 0.80 -12.72
N ASN A 11 -0.80 0.03 -12.90
CA ASN A 11 -0.06 -0.55 -11.78
C ASN A 11 0.58 0.54 -10.92
N GLY A 12 1.23 1.54 -11.54
CA GLY A 12 1.82 2.67 -10.83
C GLY A 12 0.79 3.47 -10.03
N TYR A 13 -0.36 3.76 -10.63
CA TYR A 13 -1.47 4.43 -9.96
C TYR A 13 -2.00 3.60 -8.78
N PHE A 14 -2.16 2.29 -8.96
CA PHE A 14 -2.60 1.39 -7.88
C PHE A 14 -1.61 1.36 -6.71
N LEU A 15 -0.31 1.36 -6.98
CA LEU A 15 0.74 1.40 -5.95
C LEU A 15 0.70 2.72 -5.17
N LEU A 16 0.54 3.84 -5.87
CA LEU A 16 0.45 5.15 -5.25
C LEU A 16 -0.82 5.28 -4.38
N LEU A 17 -1.94 4.74 -4.87
CA LEU A 17 -3.20 4.70 -4.14
C LEU A 17 -3.13 3.76 -2.93
N THR A 18 -2.40 2.64 -3.03
CA THR A 18 -2.11 1.74 -1.91
C THR A 18 -1.30 2.44 -0.83
N PHE A 19 -0.31 3.24 -1.21
CA PHE A 19 0.46 4.05 -0.27
C PHE A 19 -0.40 5.15 0.37
N ALA A 20 -1.15 5.92 -0.42
CA ALA A 20 -1.99 7.00 0.09
C ALA A 20 -3.05 6.49 1.08
N THR A 21 -3.68 5.35 0.77
CA THR A 21 -4.65 4.70 1.70
C THR A 21 -3.96 4.17 2.95
N GLY A 22 -2.78 3.55 2.84
CA GLY A 22 -1.99 3.12 4.00
C GLY A 22 -1.60 4.28 4.91
N LEU A 23 -1.21 5.43 4.32
CA LEU A 23 -0.89 6.66 5.05
C LEU A 23 -2.09 7.24 5.76
N PHE A 24 -3.22 7.32 5.07
CA PHE A 24 -4.47 7.78 5.66
C PHE A 24 -4.87 6.92 6.87
N TYR A 25 -4.86 5.58 6.76
CA TYR A 25 -5.20 4.72 7.89
C TYR A 25 -4.23 4.90 9.04
N PHE A 26 -2.92 4.92 8.78
CA PHE A 26 -1.93 5.07 9.84
C PHE A 26 -2.11 6.39 10.60
N SER A 27 -2.23 7.52 9.89
CA SER A 27 -2.45 8.83 10.52
C SER A 27 -3.78 8.88 11.28
N PHE A 28 -4.85 8.36 10.70
CA PHE A 28 -6.16 8.31 11.33
C PHE A 28 -6.13 7.48 12.63
N TYR A 29 -5.59 6.27 12.60
CA TYR A 29 -5.51 5.40 13.78
C TYR A 29 -4.57 5.96 14.83
N LEU A 30 -3.41 6.51 14.44
CA LEU A 30 -2.46 7.08 15.37
C LEU A 30 -3.09 8.25 16.12
N VAL A 31 -3.66 9.23 15.40
CA VAL A 31 -4.32 10.39 16.03
C VAL A 31 -5.48 9.94 16.91
N THR A 32 -6.34 9.06 16.40
CA THR A 32 -7.59 8.71 17.11
C THR A 32 -7.35 7.78 18.29
N LEU A 33 -6.35 6.88 18.24
CA LEU A 33 -5.94 6.09 19.40
C LEU A 33 -5.23 6.94 20.45
N THR A 34 -4.30 7.80 20.04
CA THR A 34 -3.60 8.68 20.98
C THR A 34 -4.59 9.62 21.67
N LEU A 35 -5.52 10.22 20.93
CA LEU A 35 -6.59 11.04 21.51
C LEU A 35 -7.56 10.20 22.34
N GLY A 36 -7.99 9.03 21.87
CA GLY A 36 -8.92 8.15 22.59
C GLY A 36 -8.37 7.66 23.92
N ILE A 37 -7.09 7.27 23.95
CA ILE A 37 -6.39 6.85 25.16
C ILE A 37 -6.14 8.07 26.08
N GLY A 38 -5.68 9.19 25.53
CA GLY A 38 -5.46 10.42 26.30
C GLY A 38 -6.73 10.98 26.92
N LEU A 39 -7.86 10.89 26.21
CA LEU A 39 -9.19 11.26 26.69
C LEU A 39 -9.87 10.12 27.45
N SER A 40 -9.26 8.95 27.61
CA SER A 40 -9.88 7.81 28.29
C SER A 40 -10.16 8.08 29.78
N PHE A 41 -9.43 9.02 30.38
CA PHE A 41 -9.73 9.52 31.72
C PHE A 41 -11.03 10.35 31.75
N THR A 42 -11.45 10.88 30.61
CA THR A 42 -12.70 11.62 30.46
C THR A 42 -13.82 10.71 29.96
N VAL A 43 -15.07 11.07 30.27
CA VAL A 43 -16.26 10.39 29.72
C VAL A 43 -16.29 10.41 28.18
N ALA A 44 -15.56 11.35 27.55
CA ALA A 44 -15.47 11.49 26.09
C ALA A 44 -14.49 10.52 25.40
N GLY A 45 -13.54 9.88 26.11
CA GLY A 45 -12.57 8.98 25.46
C GLY A 45 -13.19 7.67 24.97
N ILE A 46 -14.10 7.11 25.75
CA ILE A 46 -14.80 5.85 25.44
C ILE A 46 -15.63 5.95 24.14
N PRO A 47 -16.49 6.97 23.92
CA PRO A 47 -17.22 7.10 22.65
C PRO A 47 -16.30 7.28 21.45
N LEU A 48 -15.16 7.96 21.64
CA LEU A 48 -14.15 8.15 20.61
C LEU A 48 -13.53 6.82 20.16
N LEU A 49 -13.18 5.95 21.10
CA LEU A 49 -12.66 4.60 20.82
C LEU A 49 -13.70 3.71 20.11
N ILE A 50 -14.99 3.80 20.48
CA ILE A 50 -16.08 3.08 19.79
C ILE A 50 -16.17 3.51 18.32
N GLN A 51 -16.02 4.80 18.05
CA GLN A 51 -16.06 5.33 16.69
C GLN A 51 -14.89 4.80 15.84
N VAL A 52 -13.69 4.67 16.41
CA VAL A 52 -12.53 4.02 15.78
C VAL A 52 -12.83 2.56 15.41
N LEU A 53 -13.41 1.80 16.33
CA LEU A 53 -13.79 0.41 16.10
C LEU A 53 -14.81 0.30 14.96
N ARG A 54 -15.79 1.20 14.92
CA ARG A 54 -16.81 1.24 13.86
C ARG A 54 -16.21 1.56 12.48
N THR A 55 -15.29 2.53 12.41
CA THR A 55 -14.61 2.92 11.16
C THR A 55 -13.69 1.83 10.64
N THR A 56 -13.09 1.04 11.53
CA THR A 56 -12.25 -0.11 11.17
C THR A 56 -12.96 -1.10 10.26
N LEU A 57 -14.22 -1.39 10.55
CA LEU A 57 -15.01 -2.31 9.75
C LEU A 57 -15.29 -1.75 8.35
N THR A 58 -15.56 -0.46 8.25
CA THR A 58 -15.73 0.23 6.96
C THR A 58 -14.44 0.23 6.15
N PHE A 59 -13.29 0.45 6.80
CA PHE A 59 -11.99 0.43 6.13
C PHE A 59 -11.60 -0.96 5.64
N VAL A 60 -11.86 -2.02 6.41
CA VAL A 60 -11.65 -3.41 5.96
C VAL A 60 -12.51 -3.75 4.74
N GLN A 61 -13.75 -3.25 4.69
CA GLN A 61 -14.61 -3.42 3.51
C GLN A 61 -14.12 -2.63 2.30
N TYR A 62 -13.66 -1.40 2.51
CA TYR A 62 -13.09 -0.56 1.46
C TYR A 62 -11.82 -1.19 0.87
N GLU A 63 -10.93 -1.72 1.70
CA GLU A 63 -9.77 -2.52 1.28
C GLU A 63 -10.18 -3.72 0.42
N ARG A 64 -11.22 -4.44 0.82
CA ARG A 64 -11.74 -5.58 0.05
C ARG A 64 -12.26 -5.14 -1.33
N ILE A 65 -12.96 -4.01 -1.39
CA ILE A 65 -13.47 -3.47 -2.67
C ILE A 65 -12.30 -3.07 -3.56
N GLN A 66 -11.28 -2.39 -3.04
CA GLN A 66 -10.08 -2.06 -3.81
C GLN A 66 -9.37 -3.33 -4.30
N THR A 67 -9.06 -4.29 -3.42
CA THR A 67 -8.37 -5.53 -3.82
C THR A 67 -9.20 -6.35 -4.81
N LYS A 68 -10.54 -6.33 -4.70
CA LYS A 68 -11.42 -6.97 -5.70
C LYS A 68 -11.33 -6.27 -7.06
N ILE A 69 -11.40 -4.94 -7.08
CA ILE A 69 -11.36 -4.15 -8.33
C ILE A 69 -9.99 -4.28 -9.03
N TYR A 70 -8.91 -4.28 -8.26
CA TYR A 70 -7.55 -4.17 -8.81
C TYR A 70 -6.78 -5.50 -8.87
N THR A 71 -7.15 -6.49 -8.07
CA THR A 71 -6.42 -7.76 -7.96
C THR A 71 -7.29 -8.99 -8.23
N ASP A 72 -8.61 -8.81 -8.40
CA ASP A 72 -9.61 -9.87 -8.68
C ASP A 72 -9.67 -10.99 -7.62
N ILE A 73 -9.09 -10.77 -6.44
CA ILE A 73 -9.10 -11.74 -5.35
C ILE A 73 -10.35 -11.49 -4.51
N THR A 74 -11.35 -12.37 -4.68
CA THR A 74 -12.56 -12.37 -3.85
C THR A 74 -12.25 -12.93 -2.47
N THR A 75 -12.35 -12.10 -1.44
CA THR A 75 -12.12 -12.51 -0.04
C THR A 75 -13.46 -12.64 0.70
N GLN A 76 -13.58 -13.46 1.74
CA GLN A 76 -14.84 -13.66 2.48
C GLN A 76 -15.26 -12.37 3.24
N PRO A 77 -16.58 -12.07 3.35
CA PRO A 77 -17.05 -10.92 4.11
C PRO A 77 -16.69 -11.06 5.59
N TYR A 78 -16.23 -9.97 6.21
CA TYR A 78 -16.09 -9.88 7.66
C TYR A 78 -17.49 -9.76 8.26
N GLU A 79 -18.02 -10.86 8.80
CA GLU A 79 -19.32 -10.87 9.47
C GLU A 79 -19.22 -10.23 10.85
N ARG A 80 -19.84 -9.06 10.98
CA ARG A 80 -20.16 -8.48 12.28
C ARG A 80 -21.30 -9.31 12.88
N ARG A 81 -21.09 -9.99 14.01
CA ARG A 81 -22.22 -10.47 14.83
C ARG A 81 -22.88 -9.26 15.48
N ILE A 82 -23.83 -8.64 14.79
CA ILE A 82 -24.68 -7.64 15.39
C ILE A 82 -25.63 -8.38 16.33
N ARG A 83 -25.36 -8.35 17.64
CA ARG A 83 -26.38 -8.70 18.63
C ARG A 83 -27.25 -7.46 18.83
N ILE A 84 -28.50 -7.55 18.37
CA ILE A 84 -29.47 -6.44 18.35
C ILE A 84 -30.03 -6.16 19.77
N ASP A 85 -29.74 -7.03 20.75
CA ASP A 85 -30.40 -7.07 22.06
C ASP A 85 -29.52 -6.65 23.25
N GLN A 86 -28.51 -5.80 23.03
CA GLN A 86 -27.58 -5.37 24.10
C GLN A 86 -27.46 -3.85 24.19
N SER A 87 -27.44 -3.32 25.41
CA SER A 87 -27.18 -1.92 25.71
C SER A 87 -25.94 -1.41 24.95
N LEU A 88 -26.03 -0.20 24.37
CA LEU A 88 -24.93 0.45 23.63
C LEU A 88 -23.61 0.45 24.43
N TRP A 89 -23.71 0.53 25.77
CA TRP A 89 -22.57 0.50 26.69
C TRP A 89 -21.99 -0.91 26.86
N ALA A 90 -22.84 -1.93 26.93
CA ALA A 90 -22.40 -3.32 27.01
C ALA A 90 -21.74 -3.77 25.70
N GLN A 91 -22.32 -3.36 24.57
CA GLN A 91 -21.77 -3.62 23.23
C GLN A 91 -20.42 -2.92 23.03
N ALA A 92 -20.29 -1.67 23.47
CA ALA A 92 -19.02 -0.93 23.45
C ALA A 92 -17.91 -1.63 24.23
N ARG A 93 -18.22 -2.09 25.45
CA ARG A 93 -17.25 -2.79 26.30
C ARG A 93 -16.80 -4.12 25.69
N GLU A 94 -17.74 -4.90 25.14
CA GLU A 94 -17.41 -6.13 24.43
C GLU A 94 -16.55 -5.86 23.18
N GLU A 95 -16.85 -4.81 22.43
CA GLU A 95 -16.14 -4.48 21.19
C GLU A 95 -14.71 -3.97 21.45
N LEU A 96 -14.50 -3.28 22.58
CA LEU A 96 -13.18 -2.87 23.10
C LEU A 96 -12.36 -4.05 23.65
N MET A 97 -13.00 -5.00 24.33
CA MET A 97 -12.33 -6.21 24.85
C MET A 97 -12.04 -7.24 23.76
N ASN A 98 -12.57 -7.06 22.54
CA ASN A 98 -12.38 -8.01 21.46
C ASN A 98 -11.00 -7.88 20.82
N THR A 99 -10.11 -8.82 21.12
CA THR A 99 -8.75 -8.93 20.55
C THR A 99 -8.74 -8.87 19.02
N ARG A 100 -9.80 -9.37 18.36
CA ARG A 100 -9.92 -9.39 16.90
C ARG A 100 -9.91 -7.99 16.29
N ASN A 101 -10.51 -7.00 16.96
CA ASN A 101 -10.55 -5.62 16.48
C ASN A 101 -9.18 -4.94 16.59
N TRP A 102 -8.46 -5.18 17.70
CA TRP A 102 -7.09 -4.69 17.86
C TRP A 102 -6.13 -5.28 16.83
N VAL A 103 -6.29 -6.57 16.52
CA VAL A 103 -5.55 -7.21 15.43
C VAL A 103 -5.89 -6.53 14.09
N ALA A 104 -7.16 -6.24 13.81
CA ALA A 104 -7.55 -5.54 12.57
C ALA A 104 -6.87 -4.17 12.43
N ILE A 105 -6.83 -3.39 13.52
CA ILE A 105 -6.18 -2.08 13.56
C ILE A 105 -4.67 -2.22 13.32
N CYS A 106 -4.01 -3.16 14.01
CA CYS A 106 -2.59 -3.44 13.79
C CYS A 106 -2.28 -3.81 12.33
N TRP A 107 -3.11 -4.64 11.70
CA TRP A 107 -2.97 -4.97 10.28
C TRP A 107 -3.14 -3.71 9.40
N LEU A 108 -4.15 -2.88 9.65
CA LEU A 108 -4.33 -1.63 8.88
C LEU A 108 -3.15 -0.66 9.04
N MET A 109 -2.57 -0.55 10.24
CA MET A 109 -1.37 0.27 10.48
C MET A 109 -0.14 -0.29 9.77
N LEU A 110 0.04 -1.62 9.76
CA LEU A 110 1.17 -2.27 9.07
C LEU A 110 1.11 -2.07 7.54
N LYS A 111 -0.08 -1.82 6.98
CA LYS A 111 -0.27 -1.52 5.56
C LYS A 111 0.56 -0.32 5.09
N LEU A 112 0.78 0.68 5.96
CA LEU A 112 1.67 1.82 5.65
C LEU A 112 3.07 1.35 5.26
N GLY A 113 3.68 0.46 6.06
CA GLY A 113 5.03 -0.02 5.81
C GLY A 113 5.15 -0.75 4.47
N ILE A 114 4.15 -1.56 4.14
CA ILE A 114 4.06 -2.24 2.84
C ILE A 114 3.86 -1.23 1.72
N GLY A 115 3.01 -0.23 1.91
CA GLY A 115 2.78 0.85 0.95
C GLY A 115 4.05 1.65 0.65
N ILE A 116 4.83 2.00 1.68
CA ILE A 116 6.12 2.69 1.54
C ILE A 116 7.11 1.85 0.74
N LEU A 117 7.28 0.57 1.10
CA LEU A 117 8.18 -0.34 0.39
C LEU A 117 7.77 -0.50 -1.09
N CYS A 118 6.47 -0.65 -1.35
CA CYS A 118 5.93 -0.72 -2.70
C CYS A 118 6.21 0.55 -3.51
N LEU A 119 5.98 1.72 -2.90
CA LEU A 119 6.19 3.00 -3.56
C LEU A 119 7.67 3.27 -3.82
N LEU A 120 8.56 2.96 -2.87
CA LEU A 120 10.00 3.09 -3.04
C LEU A 120 10.50 2.20 -4.17
N CYS A 121 10.09 0.93 -4.18
CA CYS A 121 10.40 0.01 -5.27
C CYS A 121 9.85 0.56 -6.59
N ALA A 122 8.57 0.90 -6.68
CA ALA A 122 7.97 1.41 -7.91
C ALA A 122 8.69 2.67 -8.43
N ALA A 123 9.05 3.60 -7.53
CA ALA A 123 9.80 4.80 -7.88
C ALA A 123 11.18 4.46 -8.44
N LEU A 124 11.96 3.62 -7.76
CA LEU A 124 13.28 3.18 -8.25
C LEU A 124 13.16 2.48 -9.62
N LEU A 125 12.18 1.59 -9.76
CA LEU A 125 11.95 0.81 -10.96
C LEU A 125 11.39 1.62 -12.15
N CYS A 126 10.83 2.80 -11.90
CA CYS A 126 10.48 3.78 -12.94
C CYS A 126 11.65 4.72 -13.27
N VAL A 127 12.30 5.26 -12.24
CA VAL A 127 13.32 6.31 -12.36
C VAL A 127 14.60 5.76 -13.00
N ILE A 128 15.05 4.58 -12.57
CA ILE A 128 16.29 3.95 -13.10
C ILE A 128 16.21 3.73 -14.62
N PRO A 129 15.23 3.00 -15.19
CA PRO A 129 15.18 2.80 -16.63
C PRO A 129 14.94 4.09 -17.41
N LEU A 130 14.23 5.07 -16.82
CA LEU A 130 14.07 6.39 -17.43
C LEU A 130 15.43 7.11 -17.56
N LEU A 131 16.24 7.13 -16.50
CA LEU A 131 17.60 7.68 -16.56
C LEU A 131 18.48 6.93 -17.57
N LEU A 132 18.40 5.60 -17.63
CA LEU A 132 19.16 4.81 -18.62
C LEU A 132 18.72 5.12 -20.06
N MET A 133 17.42 5.33 -20.31
CA MET A 133 16.92 5.71 -21.63
C MET A 133 17.32 7.13 -22.04
N LEU A 134 17.40 8.06 -21.09
CA LEU A 134 17.84 9.43 -21.37
C LEU A 134 19.37 9.60 -21.33
N THR A 135 20.13 8.55 -20.98
CA THR A 135 21.60 8.57 -20.97
C THR A 135 22.23 9.10 -22.26
N PRO A 136 21.84 8.66 -23.48
CA PRO A 136 22.41 9.21 -24.73
C PRO A 136 22.10 10.69 -24.96
N LEU A 137 21.11 11.25 -24.26
CA LEU A 137 20.68 12.64 -24.41
C LEU A 137 21.40 13.56 -23.41
N PHE A 138 21.81 13.03 -22.25
CA PHE A 138 22.54 13.76 -21.21
C PHE A 138 24.06 13.62 -21.26
N PHE A 139 24.59 12.63 -21.98
CA PHE A 139 26.04 12.44 -22.14
C PHE A 139 26.82 13.67 -22.69
N PRO A 140 26.26 14.55 -23.55
CA PRO A 140 27.01 15.72 -24.02
C PRO A 140 26.96 16.92 -23.06
N ILE A 141 26.15 16.87 -21.99
CA ILE A 141 25.90 17.99 -21.06
C ILE A 141 26.51 17.71 -19.67
N PHE A 142 26.59 16.44 -19.28
CA PHE A 142 27.11 16.02 -17.99
C PHE A 142 28.19 14.95 -18.18
N ASP A 143 29.35 15.11 -17.52
CA ASP A 143 30.34 14.06 -17.33
C ASP A 143 29.79 13.01 -16.34
N ILE A 144 28.88 12.16 -16.83
CA ILE A 144 28.26 11.12 -16.02
C ILE A 144 29.27 9.97 -15.86
N HIS A 145 30.02 9.98 -14.76
CA HIS A 145 30.87 8.87 -14.36
C HIS A 145 30.00 7.74 -13.78
N LEU A 146 29.64 6.76 -14.61
CA LEU A 146 29.01 5.53 -14.16
C LEU A 146 30.10 4.48 -13.87
N PHE A 147 30.19 4.02 -12.61
CA PHE A 147 31.09 2.92 -12.22
C PHE A 147 32.58 3.15 -12.54
N GLY A 148 33.03 4.42 -12.54
CA GLY A 148 34.44 4.76 -12.81
C GLY A 148 34.86 4.70 -14.29
N MET A 149 33.93 4.46 -15.22
CA MET A 149 34.18 4.58 -16.66
C MET A 149 33.49 5.83 -17.21
N GLN A 150 34.26 6.68 -17.91
CA GLN A 150 33.69 7.76 -18.70
C GLN A 150 32.94 7.21 -19.93
N ILE A 151 31.76 7.78 -20.17
CA ILE A 151 30.87 7.44 -21.28
C ILE A 151 31.22 8.36 -22.46
N ASP A 152 32.42 8.21 -23.01
CA ASP A 152 32.92 9.11 -24.07
C ASP A 152 32.58 8.63 -25.49
N THR A 153 31.77 7.58 -25.62
CA THR A 153 31.54 6.92 -26.92
C THR A 153 30.05 6.69 -27.16
N PHE A 154 29.58 7.12 -28.34
CA PHE A 154 28.22 6.89 -28.83
C PHE A 154 27.77 5.43 -28.68
N MET A 155 28.66 4.48 -29.02
CA MET A 155 28.44 3.03 -28.83
C MET A 155 28.17 2.65 -27.37
N LYS A 156 28.91 3.20 -26.39
CA LYS A 156 28.67 2.92 -24.96
C LYS A 156 27.30 3.41 -24.51
N SER A 157 26.87 4.59 -24.98
CA SER A 157 25.53 5.12 -24.68
C SER A 157 24.40 4.25 -25.25
N LEU A 158 24.62 3.67 -26.43
CA LEU A 158 23.67 2.80 -27.11
C LEU A 158 23.51 1.46 -26.38
N PHE A 159 24.61 0.89 -25.86
CA PHE A 159 24.58 -0.26 -24.97
C PHE A 159 23.83 0.03 -23.66
N ILE A 160 24.05 1.20 -23.05
CA ILE A 160 23.34 1.59 -21.82
C ILE A 160 21.84 1.78 -22.08
N MET A 161 21.46 2.35 -23.23
CA MET A 161 20.07 2.45 -23.65
C MET A 161 19.43 1.06 -23.81
N ALA A 162 20.14 0.11 -24.45
CA ALA A 162 19.68 -1.28 -24.59
C ALA A 162 19.50 -1.97 -23.23
N ILE A 163 20.42 -1.77 -22.28
CA ILE A 163 20.31 -2.24 -20.90
C ILE A 163 19.08 -1.62 -20.21
N GLY A 164 18.84 -0.33 -20.42
CA GLY A 164 17.66 0.39 -19.92
C GLY A 164 16.34 -0.22 -20.40
N VAL A 165 16.27 -0.63 -21.67
CA VAL A 165 15.08 -1.31 -22.24
C VAL A 165 14.85 -2.67 -21.57
N VAL A 166 15.90 -3.46 -21.36
CA VAL A 166 15.80 -4.75 -20.64
C VAL A 166 15.34 -4.51 -19.19
N PHE A 167 15.88 -3.49 -18.54
CA PHE A 167 15.50 -3.11 -17.18
C PHE A 167 14.05 -2.66 -17.08
N ALA A 168 13.51 -1.95 -18.08
CA ALA A 168 12.10 -1.58 -18.16
C ALA A 168 11.17 -2.81 -18.28
N PHE A 169 11.64 -3.89 -18.91
CA PHE A 169 10.90 -5.15 -18.98
C PHE A 169 10.87 -5.86 -17.62
N ILE A 170 12.01 -5.89 -16.94
CA ILE A 170 12.15 -6.42 -15.57
C ILE A 170 11.27 -5.61 -14.60
N SER A 171 11.23 -4.29 -14.74
CA SER A 171 10.43 -3.43 -13.86
C SER A 171 8.94 -3.69 -13.96
N SER A 172 8.45 -3.88 -15.18
CA SER A 172 7.06 -4.26 -15.44
C SER A 172 6.70 -5.60 -14.80
N TRP A 173 7.63 -6.56 -14.78
CA TRP A 173 7.43 -7.84 -14.08
C TRP A 173 7.41 -7.66 -12.55
N LEU A 174 8.32 -6.86 -12.01
CA LEU A 174 8.38 -6.60 -10.56
C LEU A 174 7.13 -5.89 -10.04
N LEU A 175 6.61 -4.91 -10.79
CA LEU A 175 5.34 -4.23 -10.47
C LEU A 175 4.19 -5.25 -10.34
N LYS A 176 4.11 -6.24 -11.23
CA LYS A 176 3.10 -7.31 -11.15
C LYS A 176 3.30 -8.21 -9.93
N VAL A 177 4.54 -8.45 -9.51
CA VAL A 177 4.83 -9.21 -8.28
C VAL A 177 4.37 -8.43 -7.06
N LEU A 178 4.65 -7.12 -7.00
CA LEU A 178 4.21 -6.25 -5.90
C LEU A 178 2.68 -6.20 -5.77
N VAL A 179 1.95 -6.07 -6.88
CA VAL A 179 0.48 -6.13 -6.89
C VAL A 179 -0.03 -7.46 -6.32
N ARG A 180 0.60 -8.58 -6.70
CA ARG A 180 0.24 -9.90 -6.14
C ARG A 180 0.56 -10.03 -4.65
N LEU A 181 1.65 -9.43 -4.17
CA LEU A 181 1.98 -9.41 -2.74
C LEU A 181 0.95 -8.63 -1.93
N ILE A 182 0.49 -7.48 -2.43
CA ILE A 182 -0.59 -6.69 -1.79
C ILE A 182 -1.87 -7.52 -1.71
N GLY A 183 -2.27 -8.19 -2.80
CA GLY A 183 -3.43 -9.09 -2.79
C GLY A 183 -3.29 -10.27 -1.81
N GLY A 184 -2.08 -10.83 -1.69
CA GLY A 184 -1.75 -11.86 -0.72
C GLY A 184 -1.85 -11.39 0.73
N TYR A 185 -1.42 -10.15 1.01
CA TYR A 185 -1.53 -9.51 2.31
C TYR A 185 -2.99 -9.34 2.74
N THR A 186 -3.86 -8.78 1.87
CA THR A 186 -5.30 -8.65 2.16
C THR A 186 -5.96 -10.00 2.42
N ARG A 187 -5.54 -11.05 1.70
CA ARG A 187 -6.03 -12.42 1.92
C ARG A 187 -5.61 -12.98 3.29
N GLN A 188 -4.36 -12.75 3.70
CA GLN A 188 -3.89 -13.18 5.03
C GLN A 188 -4.59 -12.42 6.16
N MET A 189 -4.76 -11.12 6.02
CA MET A 189 -5.50 -10.28 6.96
C MET A 189 -6.90 -10.86 7.20
N THR A 190 -7.64 -11.15 6.12
CA THR A 190 -9.02 -11.65 6.24
C THR A 190 -9.08 -13.06 6.83
N LYS A 191 -8.12 -13.94 6.51
CA LYS A 191 -8.02 -15.27 7.13
C LYS A 191 -7.74 -15.21 8.64
N ARG A 192 -6.85 -14.31 9.07
CA ARG A 192 -6.53 -14.09 10.49
C ARG A 192 -7.71 -13.48 11.24
N LEU A 193 -8.48 -12.62 10.58
CA LEU A 193 -9.67 -12.02 11.17
C LEU A 193 -10.82 -13.01 11.30
N ASN A 194 -10.95 -14.01 10.41
CA ASN A 194 -12.05 -14.98 10.46
C ASN A 194 -11.77 -16.22 11.34
N ARG A 195 -10.61 -16.28 11.98
CA ARG A 195 -10.20 -17.36 12.90
C ARG A 195 -10.41 -16.93 14.34
#